data_AF-A0A6M1ZA13-F1
#
_entry.id   AF-A0A6M1ZA13-F1
#
_cell.length_a   1.000
_cell.length_b   1.000
_cell.length_c   1.000
_cell.angle_alpha   90.00
_cell.angle_beta   90.00
_cell.angle_gamma   90.00
#
_symmetry.space_group_name_H-M   'P 1'
#
loop_
_entity.id
_entity.type
_entity.pdbx_description
1 polymer ?
#
loop_
_entity_poly.entity_id
_entity_poly.type
_entity_poly.pdbx_seq_one_letter_code
_entity_poly.pdbx_strand_id
1 'polypeptide(L)'
;MWFELYTIPTGSMRPTLKEKDMLLVSKTDFGINIPLQTKHLYFDPDLLKRGSIVIFTSKNLDIQDQNMLYFYLFPGKKQLVKRLIGKPGDILYFYGGRIYGIDKHGNEIKELNSSKYFKEIEHIPFIRFEGKAITPDNFSKEIYSPVVFYQMNEPIGMLNINPMGQIESEMLTEHSKVFTKDSGIKNYYDIWGFKNFAMSRILTNEEVKKYSNDSLEDVEEADLYLELTHHPTLKDAKIIRDEYGRLRPALNYSTSLIPLFEDSLKKIFSSIYTARFCVKNGFAYRYGSKFREDSSIPKLDNVTNGCYEIQNGKAYLVNFLGISKELKNDHPLNQFSVTRTKTLYNLGIEFSNIFNPHRKNQLLIPSRYAYFRDKNFYLMGHVIFKQDDPTLVSFLQREYKNQHMNNQYKAFEDLGDPFDKDGHFDKNVIRRLGIKIPEKMYLVLGDNHAMSADSRDFGFVPDDNLKGGVNSIFWPPSKRWGEPFQPPFEKITFPKMVIWSSAFIVVVISLIVIRRRTKKPLKF
;
A
#
# COMPACT_ATOMS: atom_id res chain seq x y z
N MET A 1 -13.92 -25.77 -11.17
CA MET A 1 -14.68 -24.51 -11.33
C MET A 1 -13.85 -23.58 -12.22
N TRP A 2 -14.39 -23.13 -13.35
CA TRP A 2 -13.62 -22.39 -14.37
C TRP A 2 -13.72 -20.88 -14.23
N PHE A 3 -14.80 -20.41 -13.59
CA PHE A 3 -14.98 -19.03 -13.19
C PHE A 3 -15.56 -18.96 -11.77
N GLU A 4 -15.35 -17.86 -11.08
CA GLU A 4 -15.89 -17.60 -9.74
C GLU A 4 -16.48 -16.18 -9.71
N LEU A 5 -17.59 -16.02 -8.98
CA LEU A 5 -18.14 -14.71 -8.69
C LEU A 5 -17.56 -14.23 -7.36
N TYR A 6 -16.99 -13.03 -7.35
CA TYR A 6 -16.32 -12.48 -6.17
C TYR A 6 -16.94 -11.16 -5.76
N THR A 7 -17.13 -10.92 -4.47
CA THR A 7 -17.54 -9.60 -3.96
C THR A 7 -16.36 -8.95 -3.26
N ILE A 8 -16.03 -7.70 -3.59
CA ILE A 8 -14.94 -6.97 -2.94
C ILE A 8 -15.36 -6.52 -1.53
N PRO A 9 -14.69 -7.01 -0.47
CA PRO A 9 -15.08 -6.71 0.90
C PRO A 9 -14.40 -5.46 1.46
N THR A 10 -13.24 -5.07 0.92
CA THR A 10 -12.37 -4.01 1.49
C THR A 10 -11.85 -3.06 0.42
N GLY A 11 -11.52 -1.83 0.83
CA GLY A 11 -11.04 -0.75 -0.04
C GLY A 11 -9.56 -0.82 -0.44
N SER A 12 -8.89 -1.97 -0.32
CA SER A 12 -7.45 -2.10 -0.62
C SER A 12 -7.08 -1.90 -2.09
N MET A 13 -8.06 -2.06 -2.99
CA MET A 13 -7.89 -1.94 -4.44
C MET A 13 -8.50 -0.65 -4.99
N ARG A 14 -8.85 0.31 -4.13
CA ARG A 14 -9.35 1.62 -4.59
C ARG A 14 -8.24 2.38 -5.33
N PRO A 15 -8.55 3.18 -6.36
CA PRO A 15 -9.88 3.43 -6.90
C PRO A 15 -10.37 2.37 -7.90
N THR A 16 -9.51 1.44 -8.32
CA THR A 16 -9.79 0.44 -9.36
C THR A 16 -10.96 -0.47 -9.02
N LEU A 17 -10.94 -1.07 -7.82
CA LEU A 17 -12.03 -1.87 -7.27
C LEU A 17 -12.47 -1.26 -5.93
N LYS A 18 -13.77 -1.09 -5.75
CA LYS A 18 -14.39 -0.55 -4.53
C LYS A 18 -15.17 -1.63 -3.81
N GLU A 19 -15.39 -1.40 -2.52
CA GLU A 19 -16.20 -2.28 -1.68
C GLU A 19 -17.61 -2.44 -2.25
N LYS A 20 -18.08 -3.69 -2.30
CA LYS A 20 -19.33 -4.17 -2.93
C LYS A 20 -19.29 -4.33 -4.45
N ASP A 21 -18.16 -4.13 -5.11
CA ASP A 21 -18.03 -4.55 -6.51
C ASP A 21 -18.20 -6.07 -6.63
N MET A 22 -18.93 -6.51 -7.65
CA MET A 22 -19.03 -7.93 -8.00
C MET A 22 -18.22 -8.20 -9.25
N LEU A 23 -17.35 -9.20 -9.15
CA LEU A 23 -16.33 -9.53 -10.14
C LEU A 23 -16.61 -10.89 -10.76
N LEU A 24 -16.39 -11.01 -12.06
CA LEU A 24 -16.22 -12.29 -12.73
C LEU A 24 -14.73 -12.62 -12.78
N VAL A 25 -14.36 -13.74 -12.16
CA VAL A 25 -12.97 -14.20 -12.04
C VAL A 25 -12.79 -15.42 -12.90
N SER A 26 -11.78 -15.43 -13.75
CA SER A 26 -11.40 -16.62 -14.51
C SER A 26 -10.35 -17.41 -13.75
N LYS A 27 -10.56 -18.72 -13.61
CA LYS A 27 -9.64 -19.66 -12.93
C LYS A 27 -8.70 -20.36 -13.90
N THR A 28 -8.60 -19.85 -15.14
CA THR A 28 -7.94 -20.49 -16.28
C THR A 28 -7.02 -19.55 -17.05
N ASP A 29 -6.78 -18.33 -16.56
CA ASP A 29 -5.99 -17.33 -17.29
C ASP A 29 -4.51 -17.72 -17.41
N PHE A 30 -3.96 -18.38 -16.39
CA PHE A 30 -2.55 -18.73 -16.32
C PHE A 30 -2.30 -20.15 -15.79
N GLY A 31 -3.33 -20.98 -15.66
CA GLY A 31 -3.15 -22.34 -15.16
C GLY A 31 -4.43 -23.17 -15.09
N ILE A 32 -4.26 -24.44 -14.76
CA ILE A 32 -5.32 -25.39 -14.44
C ILE A 32 -5.18 -25.74 -12.95
N ASN A 33 -6.14 -25.29 -12.15
CA ASN A 33 -6.13 -25.48 -10.70
C ASN A 33 -6.61 -26.87 -10.29
N ILE A 34 -6.00 -27.47 -9.26
CA ILE A 34 -6.56 -28.64 -8.59
C ILE A 34 -7.66 -28.16 -7.63
N PRO A 35 -8.89 -28.69 -7.69
CA PRO A 35 -9.98 -28.29 -6.80
C PRO A 35 -9.58 -28.40 -5.32
N LEU A 36 -9.95 -27.38 -4.52
CA LEU A 36 -9.71 -27.30 -3.08
C LEU A 36 -8.23 -27.36 -2.64
N GLN A 37 -7.28 -27.30 -3.57
CA GLN A 37 -5.84 -27.32 -3.29
C GLN A 37 -5.15 -26.06 -3.78
N THR A 38 -3.99 -25.76 -3.21
CA THR A 38 -3.11 -24.70 -3.71
C THR A 38 -2.37 -25.16 -4.96
N LYS A 39 -1.96 -26.42 -5.04
CA LYS A 39 -1.22 -26.90 -6.19
C LYS A 39 -1.96 -26.74 -7.53
N HIS A 40 -1.21 -26.42 -8.56
CA HIS A 40 -1.66 -26.43 -9.96
C HIS A 40 -1.45 -27.79 -10.61
N LEU A 41 -2.38 -28.21 -11.47
CA LEU A 41 -2.15 -29.29 -12.43
C LEU A 41 -1.24 -28.80 -13.56
N TYR A 42 -1.44 -27.57 -13.99
CA TYR A 42 -0.62 -26.86 -14.97
C TYR A 42 -0.57 -25.38 -14.59
N PHE A 43 0.59 -24.74 -14.71
CA PHE A 43 0.77 -23.32 -14.43
C PHE A 43 1.78 -22.75 -15.42
N ASP A 44 1.43 -21.62 -16.03
CA ASP A 44 2.25 -20.92 -17.00
C ASP A 44 2.54 -19.51 -16.46
N PRO A 45 3.76 -19.27 -15.93
CA PRO A 45 4.12 -17.97 -15.38
C PRO A 45 4.22 -16.88 -16.45
N ASP A 46 4.34 -17.21 -17.74
CA ASP A 46 4.47 -16.21 -18.80
C ASP A 46 3.13 -15.57 -19.16
N LEU A 47 2.02 -16.30 -18.92
CA LEU A 47 0.66 -15.75 -19.03
C LEU A 47 0.33 -14.71 -17.94
N LEU A 48 1.11 -14.66 -16.86
CA LEU A 48 1.00 -13.61 -15.84
C LEU A 48 1.73 -12.34 -16.28
N LYS A 49 0.95 -11.28 -16.46
CA LYS A 49 1.42 -9.95 -16.83
C LYS A 49 1.52 -9.05 -15.60
N ARG A 50 2.62 -8.30 -15.45
CA ARG A 50 2.71 -7.29 -14.40
C ARG A 50 1.61 -6.25 -14.63
N GLY A 51 1.04 -5.76 -13.55
CA GLY A 51 -0.11 -4.88 -13.56
C GLY A 51 -1.45 -5.60 -13.63
N SER A 52 -1.49 -6.92 -13.87
CA SER A 52 -2.75 -7.68 -13.79
C SER A 52 -3.26 -7.78 -12.36
N ILE A 53 -4.58 -7.83 -12.19
CA ILE A 53 -5.23 -8.04 -10.90
C ILE A 53 -5.45 -9.54 -10.73
N VAL A 54 -4.73 -10.10 -9.77
CA VAL A 54 -4.71 -11.53 -9.48
C VAL A 54 -5.49 -11.83 -8.22
N ILE A 55 -6.12 -13.00 -8.23
CA ILE A 55 -6.73 -13.62 -7.06
C ILE A 55 -5.85 -14.75 -6.59
N PHE A 56 -5.57 -14.79 -5.30
CA PHE A 56 -4.72 -15.80 -4.69
C PHE A 56 -5.23 -16.20 -3.32
N THR A 57 -4.83 -17.39 -2.87
CA THR A 57 -5.14 -17.91 -1.53
C THR A 57 -4.14 -17.37 -0.50
N SER A 58 -4.61 -17.15 0.72
CA SER A 58 -3.79 -16.68 1.84
C SER A 58 -2.97 -17.78 2.52
N LYS A 59 -2.98 -19.02 2.00
CA LYS A 59 -2.33 -20.18 2.63
C LYS A 59 -0.83 -19.92 2.83
N ASN A 60 -0.31 -20.15 4.03
CA ASN A 60 1.10 -20.00 4.39
C ASN A 60 1.64 -18.56 4.24
N LEU A 61 0.76 -17.56 4.17
CA LEU A 61 1.15 -16.15 4.29
C LEU A 61 1.07 -15.73 5.75
N ASP A 62 1.74 -14.66 6.17
CA ASP A 62 1.60 -14.14 7.54
C ASP A 62 0.35 -13.25 7.64
N ILE A 63 -0.82 -13.90 7.68
CA ILE A 63 -2.13 -13.23 7.73
C ILE A 63 -2.92 -13.84 8.88
N GLN A 64 -3.51 -12.98 9.72
CA GLN A 64 -4.39 -13.42 10.80
C GLN A 64 -5.68 -14.03 10.26
N ASP A 65 -6.11 -15.14 10.89
CA ASP A 65 -7.32 -15.89 10.54
C ASP A 65 -7.44 -16.16 9.03
N GLN A 66 -6.80 -17.23 8.56
CA GLN A 66 -6.81 -17.57 7.13
C GLN A 66 -7.92 -18.52 6.75
N ASN A 67 -8.64 -19.08 7.74
CA ASN A 67 -9.59 -20.14 7.49
C ASN A 67 -10.91 -19.55 7.01
N MET A 68 -11.56 -20.26 6.08
CA MET A 68 -12.93 -19.97 5.69
C MET A 68 -13.65 -21.25 5.27
N LEU A 69 -14.98 -21.20 5.17
CA LEU A 69 -15.78 -22.29 4.65
C LEU A 69 -16.33 -21.93 3.26
N TYR A 70 -15.89 -22.63 2.22
CA TYR A 70 -16.49 -22.55 0.89
C TYR A 70 -17.90 -23.12 0.92
N PHE A 71 -18.88 -22.34 0.47
CA PHE A 71 -20.31 -22.66 0.52
C PHE A 71 -20.81 -23.08 1.91
N TYR A 72 -20.13 -22.66 2.98
CA TYR A 72 -20.37 -23.10 4.36
C TYR A 72 -20.15 -24.60 4.62
N LEU A 73 -19.59 -25.33 3.65
CA LEU A 73 -19.47 -26.80 3.68
C LEU A 73 -18.02 -27.27 3.67
N PHE A 74 -17.16 -26.63 2.88
CA PHE A 74 -15.80 -27.13 2.62
C PHE A 74 -14.74 -26.22 3.24
N PRO A 75 -13.83 -26.74 4.09
CA PRO A 75 -12.75 -25.94 4.64
C PRO A 75 -11.85 -25.42 3.52
N GLY A 76 -11.46 -24.16 3.69
CA GLY A 76 -10.71 -23.41 2.69
C GLY A 76 -9.86 -22.33 3.33
N LYS A 77 -9.15 -21.61 2.46
CA LYS A 77 -8.32 -20.47 2.83
C LYS A 77 -8.87 -19.21 2.18
N LYS A 78 -8.79 -18.08 2.90
CA LYS A 78 -9.25 -16.77 2.41
C LYS A 78 -8.60 -16.45 1.08
N GLN A 79 -9.40 -15.96 0.14
CA GLN A 79 -8.89 -15.44 -1.13
C GLN A 79 -8.70 -13.93 -1.02
N LEU A 80 -7.65 -13.43 -1.68
CA LEU A 80 -7.28 -12.03 -1.73
C LEU A 80 -7.16 -11.58 -3.18
N VAL A 81 -7.42 -10.29 -3.40
CA VAL A 81 -7.32 -9.62 -4.70
C VAL A 81 -6.27 -8.53 -4.56
N LYS A 82 -5.23 -8.56 -5.40
CA LYS A 82 -4.16 -7.56 -5.46
C LYS A 82 -3.65 -7.37 -6.89
N ARG A 83 -2.96 -6.27 -7.15
CA ARG A 83 -2.24 -6.06 -8.41
C ARG A 83 -0.89 -6.77 -8.34
N LEU A 84 -0.58 -7.54 -9.38
CA LEU A 84 0.72 -8.16 -9.57
C LEU A 84 1.75 -7.09 -9.94
N ILE A 85 2.79 -6.95 -9.14
CA ILE A 85 3.82 -5.92 -9.35
C ILE A 85 5.11 -6.57 -9.85
N GLY A 86 5.60 -7.60 -9.15
CA GLY A 86 6.87 -8.26 -9.43
C GLY A 86 6.69 -9.77 -9.66
N LYS A 87 7.45 -10.30 -10.61
CA LYS A 87 7.56 -11.72 -10.95
C LYS A 87 8.85 -12.32 -10.34
N PRO A 88 8.97 -13.66 -10.25
CA PRO A 88 10.16 -14.33 -9.76
C PRO A 88 11.44 -13.81 -10.43
N GLY A 89 12.43 -13.45 -9.62
CA GLY A 89 13.74 -12.98 -10.06
C GLY A 89 13.82 -11.49 -10.44
N ASP A 90 12.69 -10.77 -10.46
CA ASP A 90 12.71 -9.31 -10.67
C ASP A 90 13.46 -8.59 -9.55
N ILE A 91 14.03 -7.44 -9.87
CA ILE A 91 14.57 -6.50 -8.87
C ILE A 91 13.90 -5.15 -9.07
N LEU A 92 13.22 -4.66 -8.02
CA LEU A 92 12.36 -3.47 -8.08
C LEU A 92 12.88 -2.34 -7.17
N TYR A 93 12.68 -1.10 -7.59
CA TYR A 93 13.09 0.10 -6.86
C TYR A 93 11.99 1.15 -6.90
N PHE A 94 11.70 1.77 -5.76
CA PHE A 94 10.62 2.76 -5.62
C PHE A 94 11.20 4.17 -5.62
N TYR A 95 10.62 5.04 -6.44
CA TYR A 95 10.98 6.46 -6.49
C TYR A 95 9.77 7.28 -6.94
N GLY A 96 9.51 8.41 -6.28
CA GLY A 96 8.53 9.39 -6.74
C GLY A 96 7.11 8.84 -6.92
N GLY A 97 6.70 7.91 -6.06
CA GLY A 97 5.42 7.20 -6.18
C GLY A 97 5.32 6.25 -7.39
N ARG A 98 6.44 5.92 -8.04
CA ARG A 98 6.57 4.99 -9.18
C ARG A 98 7.48 3.80 -8.82
N ILE A 99 7.46 2.79 -9.68
CA ILE A 99 8.31 1.61 -9.59
C ILE A 99 9.16 1.50 -10.86
N TYR A 100 10.43 1.17 -10.66
CA TYR A 100 11.40 0.86 -11.71
C TYR A 100 11.98 -0.52 -11.42
N GLY A 101 12.48 -1.22 -12.44
CA GLY A 101 13.03 -2.53 -12.18
C GLY A 101 13.69 -3.20 -13.38
N ILE A 102 14.41 -4.28 -13.07
CA ILE A 102 14.95 -5.21 -14.05
C ILE A 102 14.36 -6.60 -13.85
N ASP A 103 14.17 -7.32 -14.95
CA ASP A 103 13.72 -8.70 -14.92
C ASP A 103 14.84 -9.66 -14.48
N LYS A 104 14.50 -10.94 -14.33
CA LYS A 104 15.46 -12.01 -14.02
C LYS A 104 16.64 -12.13 -15.00
N HIS A 105 16.53 -11.56 -16.19
CA HIS A 105 17.57 -11.54 -17.23
C HIS A 105 18.38 -10.23 -17.22
N GLY A 106 18.06 -9.29 -16.32
CA GLY A 106 18.72 -8.00 -16.24
C GLY A 106 18.27 -6.98 -17.29
N ASN A 107 17.13 -7.21 -17.95
CA ASN A 107 16.51 -6.26 -18.88
C ASN A 107 15.61 -5.30 -18.11
N GLU A 108 15.53 -4.04 -18.55
CA GLU A 108 14.60 -3.06 -17.99
C GLU A 108 13.15 -3.54 -18.16
N ILE A 109 12.38 -3.47 -17.08
CA ILE A 109 10.94 -3.73 -17.10
C ILE A 109 10.22 -2.44 -17.51
N LYS A 110 10.24 -2.13 -18.81
CA LYS A 110 9.66 -0.90 -19.39
C LYS A 110 8.16 -0.73 -19.08
N GLU A 111 7.41 -1.80 -18.85
CA GLU A 111 5.99 -1.70 -18.52
C GLU A 111 5.73 -0.96 -17.19
N LEU A 112 6.66 -1.03 -16.22
CA LEU A 112 6.50 -0.38 -14.91
C LEU A 112 6.52 1.15 -15.02
N ASN A 113 7.31 1.70 -15.94
CA ASN A 113 7.45 3.14 -16.11
C ASN A 113 6.59 3.72 -17.24
N SER A 114 6.18 2.90 -18.24
CA SER A 114 5.50 3.40 -19.44
C SER A 114 3.99 3.18 -19.41
N SER A 115 3.52 2.12 -18.75
CA SER A 115 2.11 1.71 -18.78
C SER A 115 1.22 2.58 -17.91
N LYS A 116 0.02 2.89 -18.41
CA LYS A 116 -1.02 3.61 -17.65
C LYS A 116 -1.39 2.89 -16.34
N TYR A 117 -1.30 1.56 -16.31
CA TYR A 117 -1.66 0.75 -15.14
C TYR A 117 -0.72 0.94 -13.94
N PHE A 118 0.47 1.50 -14.16
CA PHE A 118 1.42 1.86 -13.11
C PHE A 118 1.53 3.38 -12.95
N LYS A 119 1.45 4.17 -14.04
CA LYS A 119 1.56 5.63 -13.97
C LYS A 119 0.45 6.32 -13.19
N GLU A 120 -0.77 5.79 -13.26
CA GLU A 120 -1.96 6.40 -12.65
C GLU A 120 -2.17 5.98 -11.19
N ILE A 121 -1.33 5.07 -10.68
CA ILE A 121 -1.42 4.53 -9.32
C ILE A 121 -0.13 4.87 -8.57
N GLU A 122 -0.30 5.40 -7.36
CA GLU A 122 0.83 5.72 -6.50
C GLU A 122 1.34 4.47 -5.77
N HIS A 123 2.64 4.23 -5.88
CA HIS A 123 3.32 3.09 -5.29
C HIS A 123 4.25 3.51 -4.15
N ILE A 124 3.93 3.07 -2.93
CA ILE A 124 4.69 3.35 -1.71
C ILE A 124 5.38 2.07 -1.21
N PRO A 125 6.70 2.09 -0.93
CA PRO A 125 7.48 0.87 -0.65
C PRO A 125 7.22 0.25 0.73
N PHE A 126 6.50 0.92 1.61
CA PHE A 126 6.23 0.47 2.98
C PHE A 126 4.83 0.86 3.44
N ILE A 127 4.36 0.23 4.51
CA ILE A 127 3.21 0.72 5.29
C ILE A 127 3.72 1.68 6.37
N ARG A 128 4.79 1.28 7.07
CA ARG A 128 5.54 2.06 8.05
C ARG A 128 7.03 1.74 7.95
N PHE A 129 7.89 2.66 8.36
CA PHE A 129 9.33 2.44 8.33
C PHE A 129 9.81 1.28 9.22
N GLU A 130 9.18 1.00 10.35
CA GLU A 130 9.52 -0.19 11.17
C GLU A 130 8.99 -1.50 10.56
N GLY A 131 7.98 -1.41 9.68
CA GLY A 131 7.23 -2.56 9.19
C GLY A 131 6.66 -3.36 10.37
N LYS A 132 7.01 -4.64 10.47
CA LYS A 132 6.70 -5.47 11.64
C LYS A 132 7.92 -5.51 12.58
N ALA A 133 7.75 -5.00 13.80
CA ALA A 133 8.78 -5.06 14.84
C ALA A 133 8.50 -6.22 15.80
N ILE A 134 9.33 -7.27 15.76
CA ILE A 134 9.22 -8.44 16.65
C ILE A 134 10.13 -8.23 17.86
N THR A 135 9.60 -8.51 19.05
CA THR A 135 10.32 -8.49 20.32
C THR A 135 10.20 -9.86 21.00
N PRO A 136 11.13 -10.27 21.87
CA PRO A 136 10.96 -11.51 22.64
C PRO A 136 9.77 -11.41 23.60
N ASP A 137 9.21 -12.57 23.96
CA ASP A 137 8.13 -12.67 24.96
C ASP A 137 8.66 -12.42 26.38
N ASN A 138 9.93 -12.77 26.64
CA ASN A 138 10.61 -12.54 27.92
C ASN A 138 11.58 -11.36 27.78
N PHE A 139 11.49 -10.39 28.69
CA PHE A 139 12.32 -9.18 28.68
C PHE A 139 13.51 -9.30 29.64
N SER A 140 14.64 -8.69 29.29
CA SER A 140 15.75 -8.45 30.23
C SER A 140 15.60 -7.05 30.82
N LYS A 141 15.61 -6.89 32.15
CA LYS A 141 15.64 -5.57 32.83
C LYS A 141 14.56 -4.58 32.35
N GLU A 142 13.30 -5.01 32.26
CA GLU A 142 12.14 -4.21 31.83
C GLU A 142 12.15 -3.66 30.38
N ILE A 143 13.15 -4.01 29.58
CA ILE A 143 13.27 -3.58 28.18
C ILE A 143 13.14 -4.79 27.24
N TYR A 144 12.26 -4.65 26.26
CA TYR A 144 12.01 -5.66 25.23
C TYR A 144 13.11 -5.55 24.16
N SER A 145 14.13 -6.40 24.28
CA SER A 145 15.31 -6.43 23.41
C SER A 145 15.80 -7.89 23.24
N PRO A 146 16.29 -8.31 22.05
CA PRO A 146 16.43 -7.52 20.82
C PRO A 146 15.09 -7.22 20.13
N VAL A 147 15.08 -6.21 19.27
CA VAL A 147 13.97 -5.87 18.38
C VAL A 147 14.41 -6.12 16.95
N VAL A 148 13.68 -6.97 16.23
CA VAL A 148 13.94 -7.26 14.82
C VAL A 148 12.87 -6.62 13.95
N PHE A 149 13.29 -5.80 12.99
CA PHE A 149 12.43 -5.10 12.05
C PHE A 149 12.31 -5.87 10.75
N TYR A 150 11.07 -6.09 10.33
CA TYR A 150 10.73 -6.79 9.11
C TYR A 150 10.08 -5.86 8.09
N GLN A 151 10.50 -5.95 6.84
CA GLN A 151 9.83 -5.33 5.70
C GLN A 151 9.55 -6.40 4.67
N MET A 152 8.39 -6.33 4.01
CA MET A 152 7.96 -7.39 3.07
C MET A 152 7.98 -8.79 3.72
N ASN A 153 7.71 -8.84 5.04
CA ASN A 153 7.82 -10.02 5.90
C ASN A 153 9.21 -10.69 5.92
N GLU A 154 10.27 -9.92 5.66
CA GLU A 154 11.66 -10.37 5.66
C GLU A 154 12.47 -9.55 6.69
N PRO A 155 13.37 -10.18 7.46
CA PRO A 155 14.15 -9.47 8.47
C PRO A 155 15.16 -8.53 7.81
N ILE A 156 15.13 -7.24 8.16
CA ILE A 156 15.95 -6.20 7.54
C ILE A 156 17.00 -5.62 8.48
N GLY A 157 16.65 -5.46 9.74
CA GLY A 157 17.54 -4.85 10.72
C GLY A 157 17.17 -5.24 12.14
N MET A 158 18.14 -5.13 13.04
CA MET A 158 17.99 -5.45 14.44
C MET A 158 18.57 -4.34 15.31
N LEU A 159 17.92 -4.10 16.44
CA LEU A 159 18.45 -3.33 17.55
C LEU A 159 18.50 -4.21 18.80
N ASN A 160 19.65 -4.23 19.47
CA ASN A 160 19.84 -4.97 20.70
C ASN A 160 20.41 -4.05 21.79
N ILE A 161 20.18 -4.38 23.06
CA ILE A 161 20.78 -3.71 24.20
C ILE A 161 21.82 -4.65 24.79
N ASN A 162 23.06 -4.20 24.81
CA ASN A 162 24.15 -4.97 25.37
C ASN A 162 24.17 -4.91 26.91
N PRO A 163 25.00 -5.71 27.61
CA PRO A 163 25.05 -5.72 29.06
C PRO A 163 25.38 -4.37 29.72
N MET A 164 26.05 -3.47 28.98
CA MET A 164 26.38 -2.10 29.40
C MET A 164 25.21 -1.10 29.20
N GLY A 165 24.08 -1.56 28.64
CA GLY A 165 22.90 -0.72 28.38
C GLY A 165 22.99 0.10 27.09
N GLN A 166 23.99 -0.13 26.24
CA GLN A 166 24.13 0.55 24.96
C GLN A 166 23.32 -0.15 23.87
N ILE A 167 22.79 0.61 22.91
CA ILE A 167 22.06 0.07 21.78
C ILE A 167 23.05 -0.31 20.67
N GLU A 168 23.11 -1.59 20.36
CA GLU A 168 23.80 -2.17 19.22
C GLU A 168 22.84 -2.29 18.03
N SER A 169 23.33 -2.03 16.83
CA SER A 169 22.55 -2.05 15.60
C SER A 169 23.18 -2.96 14.56
N GLU A 170 22.34 -3.68 13.81
CA GLU A 170 22.78 -4.58 12.75
C GLU A 170 21.81 -4.54 11.57
N MET A 171 22.35 -4.41 10.35
CA MET A 171 21.57 -4.65 9.12
C MET A 171 21.63 -6.16 8.82
N LEU A 172 20.48 -6.79 8.65
CA LEU A 172 20.37 -8.24 8.45
C LEU A 172 20.42 -8.63 6.96
N THR A 173 21.30 -7.97 6.20
CA THR A 173 21.36 -8.12 4.73
C THR A 173 21.77 -9.51 4.27
N GLU A 174 22.60 -10.22 5.04
CA GLU A 174 23.06 -11.57 4.70
C GLU A 174 22.01 -12.66 4.97
N HIS A 175 21.02 -12.37 5.81
CA HIS A 175 20.01 -13.33 6.24
C HIS A 175 18.71 -13.26 5.44
N SER A 176 18.54 -12.22 4.61
CA SER A 176 17.33 -12.05 3.82
C SER A 176 17.55 -12.32 2.33
N LYS A 177 16.57 -12.98 1.72
CA LYS A 177 16.58 -13.36 0.29
C LYS A 177 16.25 -12.22 -0.66
N VAL A 178 15.85 -11.08 -0.11
CA VAL A 178 15.39 -9.92 -0.87
C VAL A 178 16.52 -8.99 -1.28
N PHE A 179 17.71 -9.15 -0.70
CA PHE A 179 18.89 -8.42 -1.10
C PHE A 179 19.61 -9.17 -2.22
N THR A 180 20.15 -8.41 -3.17
CA THR A 180 21.01 -8.97 -4.21
C THR A 180 22.39 -9.26 -3.64
N LYS A 181 23.17 -10.12 -4.31
CA LYS A 181 24.58 -10.37 -3.93
C LYS A 181 25.43 -9.09 -4.04
N ASP A 182 25.08 -8.23 -4.99
CA ASP A 182 25.76 -6.95 -5.25
C ASP A 182 25.09 -5.80 -4.47
N SER A 183 24.29 -6.09 -3.44
CA SER A 183 23.59 -5.08 -2.66
C SER A 183 24.58 -4.11 -2.03
N GLY A 184 24.34 -2.82 -2.23
CA GLY A 184 25.16 -1.73 -1.69
C GLY A 184 24.55 -1.07 -0.46
N ILE A 185 23.53 -1.69 0.15
CA ILE A 185 22.74 -1.15 1.26
C ILE A 185 23.59 -1.16 2.54
N LYS A 186 23.80 0.01 3.12
CA LYS A 186 24.56 0.18 4.37
C LYS A 186 23.70 0.74 5.50
N ASN A 187 22.70 1.55 5.16
CA ASN A 187 21.79 2.15 6.13
C ASN A 187 20.37 1.67 5.86
N TYR A 188 19.53 1.69 6.89
CA TYR A 188 18.14 1.24 6.80
C TYR A 188 17.34 2.04 5.76
N TYR A 189 17.54 3.36 5.64
CA TYR A 189 16.87 4.17 4.62
C TYR A 189 17.32 3.90 3.18
N ASP A 190 18.41 3.15 2.95
CA ASP A 190 18.87 2.82 1.59
C ASP A 190 18.03 1.72 0.92
N ILE A 191 17.19 1.00 1.68
CA ILE A 191 16.42 -0.15 1.17
C ILE A 191 15.36 0.28 0.17
N TRP A 192 15.44 -0.25 -1.05
CA TRP A 192 14.48 -0.19 -2.18
C TRP A 192 13.67 1.09 -2.36
N GLY A 193 14.27 2.23 -2.02
CA GLY A 193 13.70 3.56 -2.22
C GLY A 193 13.24 4.29 -0.97
N PHE A 194 13.40 3.75 0.24
CA PHE A 194 12.90 4.36 1.48
C PHE A 194 13.31 5.82 1.65
N LYS A 195 14.57 6.16 1.36
CA LYS A 195 15.09 7.54 1.37
C LYS A 195 14.33 8.54 0.49
N ASN A 196 13.59 8.07 -0.52
CA ASN A 196 12.82 8.92 -1.42
C ASN A 196 11.42 9.28 -0.87
N PHE A 197 11.06 8.76 0.31
CA PHE A 197 9.72 8.93 0.89
C PHE A 197 9.80 9.38 2.35
N ALA A 198 8.80 10.16 2.74
CA ALA A 198 8.52 10.50 4.13
C ALA A 198 7.12 10.00 4.49
N MET A 199 6.91 9.72 5.78
CA MET A 199 5.56 9.68 6.35
C MET A 199 5.23 11.07 6.87
N SER A 200 3.96 11.47 6.81
CA SER A 200 3.59 12.85 7.10
C SER A 200 2.34 13.00 7.96
N ARG A 201 2.27 14.10 8.70
CA ARG A 201 1.09 14.55 9.44
C ARG A 201 1.03 16.06 9.48
N ILE A 202 -0.16 16.61 9.69
CA ILE A 202 -0.37 18.05 9.81
C ILE A 202 -0.53 18.44 11.28
N LEU A 203 0.19 19.46 11.70
CA LEU A 203 0.24 19.97 13.07
C LEU A 203 -0.20 21.44 13.12
N THR A 204 -0.82 21.84 14.22
CA THR A 204 -0.92 23.28 14.58
C THR A 204 0.41 23.75 15.18
N ASN A 205 0.59 25.08 15.31
CA ASN A 205 1.75 25.67 15.99
C ASN A 205 1.97 25.06 17.40
N GLU A 206 0.91 24.97 18.20
CA GLU A 206 0.95 24.38 19.55
C GLU A 206 1.28 22.89 19.55
N GLU A 207 0.80 22.15 18.56
CA GLU A 207 1.13 20.73 18.41
C GLU A 207 2.58 20.52 17.97
N VAL A 208 3.16 21.42 17.17
CA VAL A 208 4.59 21.37 16.83
C VAL A 208 5.42 21.49 18.11
N LYS A 209 5.20 22.53 18.91
CA LYS A 209 5.91 22.75 20.19
C LYS A 209 5.81 21.55 21.13
N LYS A 210 4.63 20.91 21.18
CA LYS A 210 4.34 19.83 22.14
C LYS A 210 4.77 18.45 21.64
N TYR A 211 4.63 18.16 20.35
CA TYR A 211 4.68 16.79 19.82
C TYR A 211 5.67 16.58 18.67
N SER A 212 6.23 17.64 18.09
CA SER A 212 7.28 17.51 17.08
C SER A 212 8.64 17.23 17.71
N ASN A 213 9.50 16.60 16.91
CA ASN A 213 10.93 16.47 17.19
C ASN A 213 11.76 17.58 16.53
N ASP A 214 11.15 18.41 15.68
CA ASP A 214 11.75 19.61 15.08
C ASP A 214 11.22 20.88 15.78
N SER A 215 11.80 22.05 15.49
CA SER A 215 11.42 23.34 16.06
C SER A 215 10.99 24.34 14.98
N LEU A 216 10.30 25.41 15.41
CA LEU A 216 9.85 26.50 14.55
C LEU A 216 10.86 27.66 14.43
N GLU A 217 12.07 27.54 15.00
CA GLU A 217 13.02 28.68 15.11
C GLU A 217 13.40 29.29 13.75
N ASP A 218 13.47 28.47 12.70
CA ASP A 218 13.79 28.89 11.33
C ASP A 218 12.64 28.63 10.34
N VAL A 219 11.41 28.41 10.83
CA VAL A 219 10.23 28.12 9.99
C VAL A 219 9.33 29.33 9.94
N GLU A 220 8.92 29.73 8.73
CA GLU A 220 7.96 30.82 8.54
C GLU A 220 6.64 30.52 9.26
N GLU A 221 6.05 31.53 9.88
CA GLU A 221 4.77 31.40 10.59
C GLU A 221 3.63 31.13 9.60
N ALA A 222 2.87 30.05 9.83
CA ALA A 222 1.77 29.63 8.97
C ALA A 222 0.58 29.09 9.76
N ASP A 223 -0.56 28.92 9.06
CA ASP A 223 -1.80 28.37 9.63
C ASP A 223 -1.59 26.98 10.25
N LEU A 224 -0.84 26.14 9.54
CA LEU A 224 -0.53 24.76 9.87
C LEU A 224 0.88 24.40 9.39
N TYR A 225 1.39 23.27 9.87
CA TYR A 225 2.71 22.75 9.48
C TYR A 225 2.58 21.30 9.04
N LEU A 226 3.20 20.96 7.92
CA LEU A 226 3.39 19.58 7.49
C LEU A 226 4.67 19.06 8.11
N GLU A 227 4.55 18.11 9.03
CA GLU A 227 5.70 17.37 9.55
C GLU A 227 5.97 16.16 8.66
N LEU A 228 7.25 16.01 8.31
CA LEU A 228 7.80 14.89 7.56
C LEU A 228 8.70 14.08 8.50
N THR A 229 8.43 12.79 8.60
CA THR A 229 9.34 11.82 9.19
C THR A 229 10.00 11.05 8.05
N HIS A 230 11.31 11.08 7.96
CA HIS A 230 12.06 10.47 6.84
C HIS A 230 13.40 9.90 7.28
N HIS A 231 14.08 9.24 6.34
CA HIS A 231 15.42 8.70 6.52
C HIS A 231 15.53 7.82 7.79
N PRO A 232 14.70 6.77 7.94
CA PRO A 232 14.77 5.87 9.10
C PRO A 232 16.15 5.23 9.21
N THR A 233 16.70 5.17 10.43
CA THR A 233 18.03 4.65 10.68
C THR A 233 18.09 3.82 11.95
N LEU A 234 18.95 2.79 11.93
CA LEU A 234 19.29 2.03 13.12
C LEU A 234 20.35 2.75 13.99
N LYS A 235 21.07 3.71 13.41
CA LYS A 235 22.07 4.52 14.13
C LYS A 235 21.40 5.50 15.07
N ASP A 236 22.05 5.76 16.21
CA ASP A 236 21.55 6.68 17.25
C ASP A 236 20.11 6.34 17.67
N ALA A 237 19.77 5.05 17.61
CA ALA A 237 18.49 4.52 18.03
C ALA A 237 18.20 4.90 19.48
N LYS A 238 16.92 5.08 19.79
CA LYS A 238 16.47 5.52 21.12
C LYS A 238 15.56 4.47 21.73
N ILE A 239 15.58 4.39 23.06
CA ILE A 239 14.57 3.63 23.80
C ILE A 239 13.30 4.48 23.82
N ILE A 240 12.20 3.88 23.38
CA ILE A 240 10.88 4.51 23.38
C ILE A 240 9.90 3.64 24.15
N ARG A 241 8.76 4.22 24.49
CA ARG A 241 7.58 3.49 24.95
C ARG A 241 6.61 3.32 23.79
N ASP A 242 6.41 2.09 23.36
CA ASP A 242 5.52 1.79 22.23
C ASP A 242 4.03 1.93 22.60
N GLU A 243 3.15 1.61 21.65
CA GLU A 243 1.69 1.73 21.80
C GLU A 243 1.07 0.76 22.81
N TYR A 244 1.81 -0.29 23.18
CA TYR A 244 1.43 -1.25 24.21
C TYR A 244 2.05 -0.92 25.57
N GLY A 245 2.72 0.23 25.68
CA GLY A 245 3.41 0.65 26.89
C GLY A 245 4.76 -0.04 27.11
N ARG A 246 5.26 -0.82 26.15
CA ARG A 246 6.53 -1.57 26.26
C ARG A 246 7.71 -0.63 26.01
N LEU A 247 8.74 -0.74 26.84
CA LEU A 247 10.03 -0.08 26.59
C LEU A 247 10.84 -0.94 25.64
N ARG A 248 11.29 -0.37 24.51
CA ARG A 248 12.13 -1.06 23.53
C ARG A 248 12.98 -0.07 22.74
N PRO A 249 14.14 -0.48 22.20
CA PRO A 249 14.81 0.32 21.19
C PRO A 249 13.94 0.43 19.92
N ALA A 250 14.01 1.57 19.25
CA ALA A 250 13.30 1.83 18.00
C ALA A 250 14.20 2.56 17.01
N LEU A 251 13.81 2.53 15.74
CA LEU A 251 14.46 3.31 14.70
C LEU A 251 14.48 4.78 15.08
N ASN A 252 15.58 5.46 14.76
CA ASN A 252 15.65 6.91 14.79
C ASN A 252 15.27 7.47 13.41
N TYR A 253 14.87 8.73 13.37
CA TYR A 253 14.40 9.39 12.15
C TYR A 253 14.93 10.81 12.08
N SER A 254 14.98 11.35 10.86
CA SER A 254 15.01 12.79 10.67
C SER A 254 13.58 13.31 10.61
N THR A 255 13.37 14.51 11.14
CA THR A 255 12.08 15.19 11.14
C THR A 255 12.26 16.58 10.55
N SER A 256 11.34 16.97 9.68
CA SER A 256 11.34 18.29 9.06
C SER A 256 9.94 18.89 8.99
N LEU A 257 9.88 20.21 8.97
CA LEU A 257 8.65 20.99 8.89
C LEU A 257 8.58 21.83 7.61
N ILE A 258 7.42 21.79 6.96
CA ILE A 258 7.04 22.69 5.86
C ILE A 258 5.84 23.54 6.33
N PRO A 259 5.92 24.89 6.29
CA PRO A 259 4.78 25.74 6.61
C PRO A 259 3.69 25.60 5.54
N LEU A 260 2.43 25.55 5.97
CA LEU A 260 1.26 25.39 5.10
C LEU A 260 0.37 26.63 5.16
N PHE A 261 0.37 27.39 4.07
CA PHE A 261 -0.54 28.52 3.84
C PHE A 261 -1.85 28.08 3.19
N GLU A 262 -2.84 28.97 3.17
CA GLU A 262 -4.18 28.72 2.61
C GLU A 262 -4.16 28.04 1.22
N ASP A 263 -3.31 28.50 0.29
CA ASP A 263 -3.23 27.92 -1.06
C ASP A 263 -2.73 26.47 -1.06
N SER A 264 -1.70 26.17 -0.25
CA SER A 264 -1.20 24.80 -0.09
C SER A 264 -2.24 23.91 0.60
N LEU A 265 -2.97 24.46 1.59
CA LEU A 265 -4.05 23.75 2.28
C LEU A 265 -5.23 23.46 1.35
N LYS A 266 -5.59 24.38 0.46
CA LYS A 266 -6.61 24.14 -0.58
C LYS A 266 -6.19 23.02 -1.53
N LYS A 267 -4.92 23.02 -1.99
CA LYS A 267 -4.36 21.93 -2.82
C LYS A 267 -4.39 20.59 -2.09
N ILE A 268 -4.00 20.57 -0.81
CA ILE A 268 -4.07 19.37 0.03
C ILE A 268 -5.52 18.90 0.14
N PHE A 269 -6.45 19.79 0.49
CA PHE A 269 -7.88 19.48 0.61
C PHE A 269 -8.45 18.87 -0.67
N SER A 270 -8.16 19.46 -1.83
CA SER A 270 -8.58 18.93 -3.14
C SER A 270 -7.92 17.61 -3.51
N SER A 271 -6.86 17.21 -2.81
CA SER A 271 -6.13 15.95 -3.03
C SER A 271 -6.55 14.83 -2.08
N ILE A 272 -7.33 15.15 -1.04
CA ILE A 272 -7.69 14.17 0.00
C ILE A 272 -8.46 12.99 -0.60
N TYR A 273 -8.01 11.79 -0.22
CA TYR A 273 -8.81 10.58 -0.30
C TYR A 273 -8.91 9.93 1.08
N THR A 274 -10.01 9.24 1.34
CA THR A 274 -10.27 8.55 2.62
C THR A 274 -10.64 7.08 2.39
N ALA A 275 -10.60 6.30 3.47
CA ALA A 275 -11.38 5.07 3.51
C ALA A 275 -12.86 5.39 3.40
N ARG A 276 -13.69 4.37 3.11
CA ARG A 276 -15.12 4.48 3.40
C ARG A 276 -15.28 4.56 4.92
N PHE A 277 -16.04 5.55 5.37
CA PHE A 277 -16.36 5.78 6.78
C PHE A 277 -17.84 6.01 6.95
N CYS A 278 -18.36 5.85 8.16
CA CYS A 278 -19.73 6.17 8.48
C CYS A 278 -19.78 7.16 9.62
N VAL A 279 -20.75 8.06 9.57
CA VAL A 279 -21.05 9.03 10.60
C VAL A 279 -22.32 8.58 11.33
N LYS A 280 -22.24 8.54 12.65
CA LYS A 280 -23.38 8.28 13.54
C LYS A 280 -23.27 9.19 14.76
N ASN A 281 -24.32 9.97 15.04
CA ASN A 281 -24.36 10.95 16.13
C ASN A 281 -23.19 11.97 16.04
N GLY A 282 -22.78 12.33 14.82
CA GLY A 282 -21.63 13.19 14.57
C GLY A 282 -20.26 12.52 14.70
N PHE A 283 -20.17 11.27 15.17
CA PHE A 283 -18.91 10.54 15.25
C PHE A 283 -18.63 9.76 13.97
N ALA A 284 -17.43 9.90 13.42
CA ALA A 284 -16.97 9.22 12.22
C ALA A 284 -16.11 8.00 12.55
N TYR A 285 -16.45 6.84 12.00
CA TYR A 285 -15.71 5.60 12.17
C TYR A 285 -15.54 4.89 10.83
N ARG A 286 -14.45 4.12 10.68
CA ARG A 286 -14.18 3.37 9.45
C ARG A 286 -15.27 2.33 9.17
N TYR A 287 -15.67 2.21 7.91
CA TYR A 287 -16.63 1.19 7.48
C TYR A 287 -16.11 -0.22 7.76
N GLY A 288 -16.94 -1.08 8.36
CA GLY A 288 -16.57 -2.42 8.81
C GLY A 288 -16.01 -2.49 10.24
N SER A 289 -15.68 -1.35 10.85
CA SER A 289 -15.30 -1.29 12.26
C SER A 289 -16.52 -1.21 13.18
N LYS A 290 -16.39 -1.70 14.41
CA LYS A 290 -17.45 -1.58 15.43
C LYS A 290 -17.58 -0.12 15.87
N PHE A 291 -18.78 0.44 15.74
CA PHE A 291 -19.09 1.77 16.25
C PHE A 291 -18.94 1.82 17.78
N ARG A 292 -18.29 2.89 18.27
CA ARG A 292 -18.15 3.22 19.69
C ARG A 292 -18.31 4.72 19.85
N GLU A 293 -19.02 5.16 20.87
CA GLU A 293 -19.22 6.59 21.13
C GLU A 293 -18.24 7.05 22.21
N ASP A 294 -16.95 7.14 21.85
CA ASP A 294 -15.86 7.48 22.77
C ASP A 294 -14.79 8.35 22.10
N SER A 295 -13.75 8.73 22.85
CA SER A 295 -12.66 9.59 22.37
C SER A 295 -11.70 8.93 21.37
N SER A 296 -11.83 7.62 21.12
CA SER A 296 -10.96 6.91 20.17
C SER A 296 -11.31 7.18 18.70
N ILE A 297 -12.51 7.70 18.43
CA ILE A 297 -12.96 8.08 17.08
C ILE A 297 -13.29 9.58 16.99
N PRO A 298 -13.07 10.22 15.83
CA PRO A 298 -13.29 11.64 15.65
C PRO A 298 -14.77 12.04 15.59
N LYS A 299 -15.05 13.31 15.89
CA LYS A 299 -16.30 13.98 15.54
C LYS A 299 -16.14 14.77 14.24
N LEU A 300 -17.17 14.77 13.41
CA LEU A 300 -17.26 15.60 12.21
C LEU A 300 -18.49 16.50 12.33
N ASP A 301 -18.24 17.79 12.54
CA ASP A 301 -19.30 18.77 12.75
C ASP A 301 -20.16 18.95 11.49
N ASN A 302 -21.47 19.06 11.71
CA ASN A 302 -22.48 19.28 10.68
C ASN A 302 -22.57 18.20 9.59
N VAL A 303 -21.96 17.04 9.79
CA VAL A 303 -22.11 15.89 8.88
C VAL A 303 -23.24 15.00 9.39
N THR A 304 -24.26 14.80 8.57
CA THR A 304 -25.40 13.95 8.92
C THR A 304 -25.02 12.48 9.01
N ASN A 305 -25.89 11.67 9.63
CA ASN A 305 -25.71 10.22 9.67
C ASN A 305 -25.70 9.64 8.25
N GLY A 306 -24.75 8.75 7.96
CA GLY A 306 -24.59 8.15 6.64
C GLY A 306 -23.21 7.52 6.47
N CYS A 307 -22.99 6.83 5.36
CA CYS A 307 -21.67 6.32 5.00
C CYS A 307 -21.11 7.09 3.81
N TYR A 308 -19.87 7.53 3.92
CA TYR A 308 -19.22 8.48 3.03
C TYR A 308 -17.87 7.96 2.57
N GLU A 309 -17.40 8.49 1.45
CA GLU A 309 -16.03 8.34 0.99
C GLU A 309 -15.60 9.64 0.31
N ILE A 310 -14.33 10.02 0.47
CA ILE A 310 -13.75 11.18 -0.22
C ILE A 310 -12.70 10.67 -1.21
N GLN A 311 -12.72 11.21 -2.42
CA GLN A 311 -11.74 10.90 -3.46
C GLN A 311 -11.40 12.18 -4.22
N ASN A 312 -10.12 12.57 -4.25
CA ASN A 312 -9.65 13.83 -4.85
C ASN A 312 -10.49 15.03 -4.38
N GLY A 313 -10.65 15.15 -3.05
CA GLY A 313 -11.37 16.26 -2.40
C GLY A 313 -12.89 16.24 -2.57
N LYS A 314 -13.43 15.32 -3.38
CA LYS A 314 -14.88 15.20 -3.61
C LYS A 314 -15.47 14.13 -2.71
N ALA A 315 -16.50 14.51 -1.96
CA ALA A 315 -17.22 13.61 -1.07
C ALA A 315 -18.39 12.92 -1.78
N TYR A 316 -18.59 11.65 -1.46
CA TYR A 316 -19.65 10.81 -2.00
C TYR A 316 -20.43 10.18 -0.84
N LEU A 317 -21.76 10.18 -0.94
CA LEU A 317 -22.63 9.37 -0.09
C LEU A 317 -22.72 7.97 -0.68
N VAL A 318 -22.44 6.95 0.11
CA VAL A 318 -22.51 5.54 -0.26
C VAL A 318 -23.82 4.95 0.25
N ASN A 319 -24.69 4.58 -0.69
CA ASN A 319 -26.00 3.99 -0.43
C ASN A 319 -25.94 2.45 -0.43
N PHE A 320 -27.12 1.84 -0.36
CA PHE A 320 -27.30 0.40 -0.44
C PHE A 320 -26.58 -0.21 -1.66
N LEU A 321 -26.04 -1.42 -1.49
CA LEU A 321 -25.25 -2.16 -2.48
C LEU A 321 -24.00 -1.45 -3.02
N GLY A 322 -23.51 -0.42 -2.34
CA GLY A 322 -22.28 0.30 -2.72
C GLY A 322 -22.46 1.34 -3.83
N ILE A 323 -23.70 1.70 -4.15
CA ILE A 323 -24.00 2.77 -5.10
C ILE A 323 -23.60 4.12 -4.48
N SER A 324 -22.65 4.81 -5.10
CA SER A 324 -22.16 6.11 -4.64
C SER A 324 -22.82 7.27 -5.40
N LYS A 325 -23.14 8.34 -4.69
CA LYS A 325 -23.67 9.59 -5.24
C LYS A 325 -22.76 10.74 -4.79
N GLU A 326 -22.26 11.52 -5.74
CA GLU A 326 -21.47 12.73 -5.45
C GLU A 326 -22.32 13.72 -4.64
N LEU A 327 -21.75 14.24 -3.56
CA LEU A 327 -22.40 15.25 -2.73
C LEU A 327 -22.27 16.62 -3.39
N LYS A 328 -23.25 17.48 -3.13
CA LYS A 328 -23.25 18.87 -3.63
C LYS A 328 -22.08 19.66 -3.04
N ASN A 329 -21.66 20.71 -3.73
CA ASN A 329 -20.54 21.55 -3.29
C ASN A 329 -20.78 22.19 -1.92
N ASP A 330 -22.02 22.57 -1.60
CA ASP A 330 -22.42 23.16 -0.31
C ASP A 330 -22.40 22.17 0.88
N HIS A 331 -22.26 20.87 0.63
CA HIS A 331 -22.17 19.88 1.68
C HIS A 331 -20.89 20.10 2.53
N PRO A 332 -20.95 19.99 3.87
CA PRO A 332 -19.79 20.28 4.74
C PRO A 332 -18.51 19.52 4.37
N LEU A 333 -18.59 18.26 3.98
CA LEU A 333 -17.41 17.50 3.52
C LEU A 333 -16.73 18.04 2.25
N ASN A 334 -17.41 18.84 1.44
CA ASN A 334 -16.88 19.49 0.24
C ASN A 334 -16.43 20.94 0.48
N GLN A 335 -16.67 21.47 1.68
CA GLN A 335 -16.31 22.85 2.04
C GLN A 335 -14.91 22.88 2.64
N PHE A 336 -14.03 23.67 2.01
CA PHE A 336 -12.69 23.91 2.52
C PHE A 336 -12.74 24.57 3.90
N SER A 337 -11.84 24.14 4.77
CA SER A 337 -11.58 24.74 6.07
C SER A 337 -10.20 24.25 6.52
N VAL A 338 -9.41 25.13 7.14
CA VAL A 338 -8.10 24.78 7.72
C VAL A 338 -8.23 23.60 8.69
N THR A 339 -9.17 23.70 9.64
CA THR A 339 -9.46 22.63 10.62
C THR A 339 -9.90 21.34 9.96
N ARG A 340 -10.83 21.40 9.00
CA ARG A 340 -11.33 20.19 8.31
C ARG A 340 -10.24 19.53 7.48
N THR A 341 -9.38 20.31 6.83
CA THR A 341 -8.24 19.82 6.04
C THR A 341 -7.30 19.03 6.93
N LYS A 342 -6.87 19.60 8.06
CA LYS A 342 -6.05 18.89 9.05
C LYS A 342 -6.71 17.60 9.54
N THR A 343 -7.98 17.69 9.95
CA THR A 343 -8.74 16.56 10.48
C THR A 343 -8.84 15.43 9.46
N LEU A 344 -9.30 15.70 8.23
CA LEU A 344 -9.44 14.67 7.20
C LEU A 344 -8.08 14.14 6.70
N TYR A 345 -7.05 14.98 6.68
CA TYR A 345 -5.69 14.55 6.32
C TYR A 345 -5.15 13.54 7.34
N ASN A 346 -5.16 13.88 8.63
CA ASN A 346 -4.60 13.04 9.70
C ASN A 346 -5.46 11.81 10.02
N LEU A 347 -6.79 11.91 9.94
CA LEU A 347 -7.66 10.74 10.12
C LEU A 347 -7.51 9.73 8.99
N GLY A 348 -7.24 10.25 7.79
CA GLY A 348 -6.90 9.50 6.58
C GLY A 348 -7.76 8.27 6.31
N ILE A 349 -7.12 7.13 6.47
CA ILE A 349 -7.69 5.80 6.21
C ILE A 349 -8.20 5.15 7.51
N GLU A 350 -7.66 5.60 8.63
CA GLU A 350 -7.77 4.97 9.93
C GLU A 350 -9.06 5.36 10.64
N PHE A 351 -9.51 6.61 10.49
CA PHE A 351 -10.64 7.19 11.23
C PHE A 351 -10.57 6.91 12.74
N SER A 352 -9.38 7.09 13.31
CA SER A 352 -9.14 6.93 14.74
C SER A 352 -8.21 8.01 15.25
N ASN A 353 -8.53 8.55 16.43
CA ASN A 353 -7.77 9.62 17.07
C ASN A 353 -6.41 9.15 17.58
N ILE A 354 -6.13 7.84 17.64
CA ILE A 354 -4.79 7.34 18.02
C ILE A 354 -3.70 7.72 17.01
N PHE A 355 -4.09 8.03 15.77
CA PHE A 355 -3.17 8.50 14.71
C PHE A 355 -3.03 10.02 14.71
N ASN A 356 -3.88 10.75 15.44
CA ASN A 356 -3.72 12.19 15.60
C ASN A 356 -2.50 12.51 16.51
N PRO A 357 -1.89 13.70 16.37
CA PRO A 357 -0.77 14.12 17.21
C PRO A 357 -1.16 14.14 18.69
N HIS A 358 -0.50 13.32 19.51
CA HIS A 358 -0.78 13.27 20.96
C HIS A 358 0.47 13.09 21.84
N ARG A 359 1.64 12.78 21.26
CA ARG A 359 2.93 12.69 21.98
C ARG A 359 4.13 12.87 21.04
N LYS A 360 5.30 13.22 21.60
CA LYS A 360 6.59 13.12 20.91
C LYS A 360 6.93 11.64 20.66
N ASN A 361 7.67 11.36 19.59
CA ASN A 361 8.06 9.99 19.20
C ASN A 361 6.88 9.00 19.05
N GLN A 362 5.72 9.51 18.59
CA GLN A 362 4.54 8.70 18.32
C GLN A 362 4.81 7.70 17.19
N LEU A 363 4.51 6.41 17.39
CA LEU A 363 4.72 5.36 16.39
C LEU A 363 3.55 5.25 15.40
N LEU A 364 2.33 5.43 15.89
CA LEU A 364 1.13 5.44 15.04
C LEU A 364 0.98 6.81 14.38
N ILE A 365 1.63 7.00 13.25
CA ILE A 365 1.40 8.16 12.40
C ILE A 365 0.43 7.81 11.26
N PRO A 366 -0.35 8.79 10.76
CA PRO A 366 -1.30 8.57 9.67
C PRO A 366 -0.63 7.92 8.45
N SER A 367 -1.37 7.08 7.72
CA SER A 367 -0.91 6.50 6.44
C SER A 367 -0.95 7.56 5.32
N ARG A 368 -0.13 8.60 5.50
CA ARG A 368 0.10 9.69 4.57
C ARG A 368 1.58 9.75 4.26
N TYR A 369 1.87 9.89 2.98
CA TYR A 369 3.22 9.79 2.46
C TYR A 369 3.53 11.03 1.62
N ALA A 370 4.78 11.47 1.72
CA ALA A 370 5.32 12.54 0.89
C ALA A 370 6.53 12.02 0.12
N TYR A 371 6.76 12.58 -1.06
CA TYR A 371 7.94 12.31 -1.87
C TYR A 371 8.15 13.41 -2.89
N PHE A 372 9.35 13.44 -3.45
CA PHE A 372 9.65 14.23 -4.62
C PHE A 372 9.54 13.41 -5.89
N ARG A 373 9.17 14.08 -6.97
CA ARG A 373 9.29 13.56 -8.33
C ARG A 373 9.47 14.74 -9.28
N ASP A 374 10.48 14.67 -10.14
CA ASP A 374 10.77 15.74 -11.11
C ASP A 374 10.89 17.11 -10.41
N LYS A 375 11.57 17.14 -9.25
CA LYS A 375 11.77 18.30 -8.35
C LYS A 375 10.50 18.91 -7.73
N ASN A 376 9.32 18.36 -8.00
CA ASN A 376 8.08 18.78 -7.37
C ASN A 376 7.79 17.93 -6.14
N PHE A 377 7.12 18.52 -5.15
CA PHE A 377 6.73 17.86 -3.91
C PHE A 377 5.29 17.35 -3.99
N TYR A 378 5.11 16.07 -3.69
CA TYR A 378 3.84 15.37 -3.81
C TYR A 378 3.26 14.93 -2.47
N LEU A 379 1.94 15.01 -2.35
CA LEU A 379 1.15 14.32 -1.34
C LEU A 379 -0.04 13.65 -2.02
N MET A 380 -0.33 12.39 -1.65
CA MET A 380 -1.53 11.67 -2.11
C MET A 380 -1.65 11.61 -3.65
N GLY A 381 -0.52 11.51 -4.37
CA GLY A 381 -0.46 11.48 -5.83
C GLY A 381 -0.50 12.84 -6.53
N HIS A 382 -0.65 13.95 -5.80
CA HIS A 382 -0.81 15.30 -6.37
C HIS A 382 0.36 16.21 -6.02
N VAL A 383 0.70 17.11 -6.96
CA VAL A 383 1.70 18.17 -6.72
C VAL A 383 1.13 19.19 -5.74
N ILE A 384 1.80 19.38 -4.61
CA ILE A 384 1.44 20.42 -3.63
C ILE A 384 2.31 21.66 -3.84
N PHE A 385 3.63 21.46 -3.93
CA PHE A 385 4.60 22.50 -4.21
C PHE A 385 5.37 22.15 -5.49
N LYS A 386 5.49 23.14 -6.39
CA LYS A 386 6.34 23.01 -7.57
C LYS A 386 7.77 23.34 -7.21
N GLN A 387 8.72 22.93 -8.05
CA GLN A 387 10.16 23.17 -7.83
C GLN A 387 10.53 24.65 -7.59
N ASP A 388 9.75 25.57 -8.15
CA ASP A 388 9.94 27.02 -8.07
C ASP A 388 9.10 27.69 -6.96
N ASP A 389 8.35 26.91 -6.18
CA ASP A 389 7.55 27.42 -5.07
C ASP A 389 8.48 27.95 -3.95
N PRO A 390 8.34 29.22 -3.52
CA PRO A 390 9.19 29.80 -2.48
C PRO A 390 9.22 29.01 -1.18
N THR A 391 8.08 28.41 -0.80
CA THR A 391 7.96 27.55 0.39
C THR A 391 8.89 26.35 0.28
N LEU A 392 8.93 25.72 -0.89
CA LEU A 392 9.74 24.54 -1.15
C LEU A 392 11.22 24.88 -1.26
N VAL A 393 11.56 26.01 -1.89
CA VAL A 393 12.94 26.50 -1.99
C VAL A 393 13.49 26.81 -0.59
N SER A 394 12.74 27.53 0.24
CA SER A 394 13.11 27.82 1.63
C SER A 394 13.27 26.55 2.47
N PHE A 395 12.33 25.61 2.33
CA PHE A 395 12.42 24.29 2.95
C PHE A 395 13.73 23.58 2.60
N LEU A 396 14.07 23.45 1.31
CA LEU A 396 15.29 22.75 0.87
C LEU A 396 16.56 23.45 1.36
N GLN A 397 16.61 24.78 1.39
CA GLN A 397 17.74 25.52 1.97
C GLN A 397 17.96 25.16 3.44
N ARG A 398 16.86 25.03 4.19
CA ARG A 398 16.86 24.59 5.59
C ARG A 398 17.33 23.14 5.74
N GLU A 399 16.84 22.23 4.90
CA GLU A 399 17.27 20.82 4.89
C GLU A 399 18.80 20.71 4.71
N TYR A 400 19.36 21.43 3.75
CA TYR A 400 20.81 21.43 3.51
C TYR A 400 21.57 22.06 4.67
N LYS A 401 21.09 23.20 5.22
CA LYS A 401 21.67 23.82 6.42
C LYS A 401 21.72 22.83 7.59
N ASN A 402 20.61 22.14 7.86
CA ASN A 402 20.52 21.16 8.94
C ASN A 402 21.49 19.99 8.74
N GLN A 403 21.61 19.47 7.51
CA GLN A 403 22.56 18.42 7.18
C GLN A 403 24.02 18.87 7.35
N HIS A 404 24.33 20.13 7.01
CA HIS A 404 25.67 20.70 7.22
C HIS A 404 26.01 20.90 8.70
N MET A 405 25.02 21.28 9.52
CA MET A 405 25.21 21.51 10.97
C MET A 405 25.24 20.20 11.76
N ASN A 406 24.55 19.16 11.29
CA ASN A 406 24.51 17.85 11.92
C ASN A 406 24.72 16.74 10.89
N ASN A 407 25.91 16.15 10.86
CA ASN A 407 26.26 15.06 9.94
C ASN A 407 25.37 13.81 10.06
N GLN A 408 24.69 13.62 11.21
CA GLN A 408 23.73 12.52 11.41
C GLN A 408 22.39 12.79 10.72
N TYR A 409 22.01 14.05 10.54
CA TYR A 409 20.80 14.43 9.85
C TYR A 409 20.93 14.22 8.34
N LYS A 410 19.84 13.84 7.69
CA LYS A 410 19.76 13.67 6.23
C LYS A 410 18.66 14.52 5.66
N ALA A 411 19.04 15.42 4.75
CA ALA A 411 18.13 16.30 4.03
C ALA A 411 17.09 15.49 3.24
N PHE A 412 15.82 15.87 3.34
CA PHE A 412 14.74 15.33 2.52
C PHE A 412 14.65 16.10 1.20
N GLU A 413 15.31 15.57 0.18
CA GLU A 413 15.44 16.17 -1.14
C GLU A 413 15.03 15.20 -2.26
N ASP A 414 14.97 15.71 -3.48
CA ASP A 414 14.78 14.88 -4.67
C ASP A 414 16.12 14.28 -5.16
N LEU A 415 16.32 13.01 -4.84
CA LEU A 415 17.50 12.23 -5.22
C LEU A 415 17.53 11.78 -6.69
N GLY A 416 16.47 12.05 -7.46
CA GLY A 416 16.35 11.69 -8.87
C GLY A 416 15.90 10.25 -9.11
N ASP A 417 15.39 10.01 -10.31
CA ASP A 417 14.98 8.69 -10.77
C ASP A 417 16.22 7.85 -11.18
N PRO A 418 16.08 6.54 -11.45
CA PRO A 418 17.22 5.67 -11.74
C PRO A 418 17.66 5.79 -13.22
N PHE A 419 17.79 7.02 -13.73
CA PHE A 419 18.38 7.32 -15.03
C PHE A 419 19.63 8.18 -14.84
N ASP A 420 20.64 7.93 -15.66
CA ASP A 420 21.83 8.77 -15.68
C ASP A 420 21.55 10.12 -16.35
N LYS A 421 22.54 11.01 -16.34
CA LYS A 421 22.43 12.37 -16.92
C LYS A 421 22.17 12.37 -18.42
N ASP A 422 22.50 11.27 -19.10
CA ASP A 422 22.29 11.09 -20.54
C ASP A 422 20.94 10.41 -20.84
N GLY A 423 20.15 10.08 -19.80
CA GLY A 423 18.83 9.47 -19.91
C GLY A 423 18.85 7.94 -20.08
N HIS A 424 19.98 7.27 -19.82
CA HIS A 424 20.04 5.81 -19.82
C HIS A 424 19.63 5.22 -18.48
N PHE A 425 18.90 4.10 -18.52
CA PHE A 425 18.43 3.42 -17.32
C PHE A 425 19.60 2.79 -16.53
N ASP A 426 19.80 3.24 -15.30
CA ASP A 426 20.89 2.77 -14.43
C ASP A 426 20.50 1.47 -13.72
N LYS A 427 20.81 0.35 -14.38
CA LYS A 427 20.62 -0.99 -13.84
C LYS A 427 21.42 -1.25 -12.56
N ASN A 428 22.54 -0.55 -12.34
CA ASN A 428 23.39 -0.75 -11.16
C ASN A 428 22.73 -0.19 -9.91
N VAL A 429 22.06 0.97 -10.00
CA VAL A 429 21.22 1.49 -8.91
C VAL A 429 20.15 0.47 -8.53
N ILE A 430 19.46 -0.09 -9.52
CA ILE A 430 18.42 -1.12 -9.29
C ILE A 430 19.01 -2.36 -8.62
N ARG A 431 20.14 -2.89 -9.11
CA ARG A 431 20.78 -4.08 -8.50
C ARG A 431 21.24 -3.81 -7.07
N ARG A 432 21.84 -2.65 -6.81
CA ARG A 432 22.44 -2.34 -5.51
C ARG A 432 21.42 -2.01 -4.44
N LEU A 433 20.33 -1.35 -4.81
CA LEU A 433 19.38 -0.78 -3.84
C LEU A 433 17.99 -1.39 -3.93
N GLY A 434 17.65 -2.10 -5.00
CA GLY A 434 16.32 -2.67 -5.22
C GLY A 434 16.04 -3.93 -4.40
N ILE A 435 14.75 -4.25 -4.33
CA ILE A 435 14.25 -5.48 -3.72
C ILE A 435 14.20 -6.60 -4.74
N LYS A 436 14.89 -7.71 -4.47
CA LYS A 436 14.83 -8.92 -5.28
C LYS A 436 13.63 -9.77 -4.90
N ILE A 437 12.84 -10.15 -5.89
CA ILE A 437 11.72 -11.09 -5.72
C ILE A 437 12.27 -12.52 -5.73
N PRO A 438 12.03 -13.33 -4.68
CA PRO A 438 12.53 -14.71 -4.65
C PRO A 438 11.96 -15.59 -5.77
N GLU A 439 12.66 -16.68 -6.08
CA GLU A 439 12.15 -17.68 -7.02
C GLU A 439 10.82 -18.26 -6.57
N LYS A 440 9.92 -18.52 -7.53
CA LYS A 440 8.53 -18.99 -7.31
C LYS A 440 7.66 -18.08 -6.44
N MET A 441 8.09 -16.83 -6.23
CA MET A 441 7.36 -15.85 -5.43
C MET A 441 7.00 -14.63 -6.27
N TYR A 442 5.93 -13.94 -5.87
CA TYR A 442 5.41 -12.76 -6.56
C TYR A 442 5.18 -11.62 -5.58
N LEU A 443 5.51 -10.40 -5.99
CA LEU A 443 5.16 -9.19 -5.24
C LEU A 443 3.79 -8.72 -5.69
N VAL A 444 2.85 -8.60 -4.76
CA VAL A 444 1.52 -8.06 -5.03
C VAL A 444 1.22 -6.89 -4.12
N LEU A 445 0.67 -5.80 -4.67
CA LEU A 445 0.32 -4.60 -3.93
C LEU A 445 -1.16 -4.23 -4.16
N GLY A 446 -1.76 -3.57 -3.18
CA GLY A 446 -3.07 -2.95 -3.37
C GLY A 446 -2.93 -1.58 -4.01
N ASP A 447 -3.85 -1.24 -4.91
CA ASP A 447 -3.86 0.08 -5.57
C ASP A 447 -4.06 1.23 -4.57
N ASN A 448 -4.73 0.95 -3.45
CA ASN A 448 -4.80 1.87 -2.31
C ASN A 448 -3.77 1.46 -1.27
N HIS A 449 -2.53 1.89 -1.48
CA HIS A 449 -1.39 1.54 -0.65
C HIS A 449 -1.63 1.81 0.85
N ALA A 450 -2.38 2.87 1.21
CA ALA A 450 -2.69 3.23 2.58
C ALA A 450 -3.77 2.33 3.24
N MET A 451 -4.62 1.66 2.44
CA MET A 451 -5.67 0.74 2.91
C MET A 451 -5.33 -0.74 2.79
N SER A 452 -4.15 -1.06 2.28
CA SER A 452 -3.85 -2.39 1.79
C SER A 452 -2.90 -3.14 2.72
N ALA A 453 -3.41 -4.21 3.34
CA ALA A 453 -2.58 -5.33 3.76
C ALA A 453 -2.22 -6.13 2.50
N ASP A 454 -0.96 -6.02 2.08
CA ASP A 454 -0.41 -6.65 0.87
C ASP A 454 1.01 -7.18 1.14
N SER A 455 1.82 -7.38 0.10
CA SER A 455 3.17 -7.94 0.28
C SER A 455 4.06 -7.12 1.21
N ARG A 456 3.78 -5.83 1.44
CA ARG A 456 4.49 -5.01 2.44
C ARG A 456 4.26 -5.48 3.87
N ASP A 457 3.16 -6.19 4.11
CA ASP A 457 2.74 -6.73 5.41
C ASP A 457 3.04 -8.24 5.48
N PHE A 458 2.40 -9.04 4.62
CA PHE A 458 2.45 -10.52 4.70
C PHE A 458 3.56 -11.17 3.87
N GLY A 459 4.29 -10.40 3.07
CA GLY A 459 5.38 -10.86 2.21
C GLY A 459 4.96 -11.33 0.81
N PHE A 460 5.87 -12.03 0.13
CA PHE A 460 5.64 -12.46 -1.24
C PHE A 460 4.63 -13.61 -1.33
N VAL A 461 3.94 -13.70 -2.47
CA VAL A 461 2.94 -14.71 -2.74
C VAL A 461 3.55 -15.87 -3.53
N PRO A 462 3.48 -17.13 -3.04
CA PRO A 462 3.93 -18.29 -3.80
C PRO A 462 3.16 -18.50 -5.12
N ASP A 463 3.79 -19.10 -6.12
CA ASP A 463 3.16 -19.51 -7.38
C ASP A 463 1.88 -20.34 -7.16
N ASP A 464 1.96 -21.37 -6.32
CA ASP A 464 0.85 -22.25 -5.93
C ASP A 464 -0.34 -21.50 -5.31
N ASN A 465 -0.12 -20.27 -4.83
CA ASN A 465 -1.19 -19.50 -4.23
C ASN A 465 -2.04 -18.77 -5.28
N LEU A 466 -1.54 -18.49 -6.48
CA LEU A 466 -2.25 -17.75 -7.52
C LEU A 466 -3.42 -18.58 -8.07
N LYS A 467 -4.65 -18.07 -8.09
CA LYS A 467 -5.85 -18.86 -8.46
C LYS A 467 -6.54 -18.39 -9.74
N GLY A 468 -6.44 -17.12 -10.10
CA GLY A 468 -7.10 -16.61 -11.30
C GLY A 468 -6.94 -15.12 -11.52
N GLY A 469 -7.40 -14.62 -12.66
CA GLY A 469 -7.46 -13.21 -13.01
C GLY A 469 -8.87 -12.65 -12.85
N VAL A 470 -8.97 -11.37 -12.52
CA VAL A 470 -10.25 -10.65 -12.55
C VAL A 470 -10.55 -10.28 -14.00
N ASN A 471 -11.66 -10.72 -14.59
CA ASN A 471 -11.96 -10.40 -16.00
C ASN A 471 -12.89 -9.20 -16.15
N SER A 472 -13.91 -9.09 -15.31
CA SER A 472 -14.86 -7.98 -15.39
C SER A 472 -15.52 -7.65 -14.05
N ILE A 473 -15.96 -6.41 -13.94
CA ILE A 473 -16.86 -5.90 -12.91
C ILE A 473 -18.26 -5.84 -13.52
N PHE A 474 -19.25 -6.49 -12.90
CA PHE A 474 -20.65 -6.49 -13.38
C PHE A 474 -21.63 -5.88 -12.37
N TRP A 475 -21.15 -5.40 -11.24
CA TRP A 475 -21.93 -4.64 -10.28
C TRP A 475 -21.02 -3.68 -9.51
N PRO A 476 -21.46 -2.44 -9.18
CA PRO A 476 -22.76 -1.82 -9.52
C PRO A 476 -22.85 -1.31 -10.96
N PRO A 477 -24.07 -1.09 -11.51
CA PRO A 477 -24.31 -0.46 -12.82
C PRO A 477 -23.80 0.98 -12.79
N SER A 478 -22.52 1.14 -13.10
CA SER A 478 -21.77 2.38 -12.97
C SER A 478 -20.75 2.46 -14.08
N LYS A 479 -20.02 3.58 -14.17
CA LYS A 479 -18.91 3.76 -15.12
C LYS A 479 -17.79 2.71 -15.01
N ARG A 480 -17.80 1.90 -13.95
CA ARG A 480 -16.82 0.83 -13.70
C ARG A 480 -17.25 -0.54 -14.23
N TRP A 481 -18.46 -0.66 -14.79
CA TRP A 481 -18.90 -1.90 -15.42
C TRP A 481 -17.98 -2.25 -16.59
N GLY A 482 -17.57 -3.51 -16.69
CA GLY A 482 -16.72 -4.02 -17.76
C GLY A 482 -15.33 -4.42 -17.27
N GLU A 483 -14.32 -4.27 -18.13
CA GLU A 483 -12.95 -4.65 -17.80
C GLU A 483 -12.37 -3.69 -16.74
N PRO A 484 -11.76 -4.21 -15.67
CA PRO A 484 -11.11 -3.35 -14.66
C PRO A 484 -9.84 -2.72 -15.23
N PHE A 485 -9.32 -1.70 -14.54
CA PHE A 485 -8.10 -0.99 -14.95
C PHE A 485 -6.84 -1.85 -14.78
N GLN A 486 -6.54 -2.68 -15.77
CA GLN A 486 -5.40 -3.60 -15.82
C GLN A 486 -5.07 -4.02 -17.26
N PRO A 487 -3.91 -4.65 -17.52
CA PRO A 487 -3.62 -5.31 -18.80
C PRO A 487 -4.60 -6.46 -19.07
N PRO A 488 -5.06 -6.66 -20.32
CA PRO A 488 -5.97 -7.74 -20.65
C PRO A 488 -5.28 -9.11 -20.61
N PHE A 489 -5.99 -10.10 -20.09
CA PHE A 489 -5.63 -11.51 -20.20
C PHE A 489 -5.87 -12.02 -21.63
N GLU A 490 -5.05 -12.98 -22.05
CA GLU A 490 -5.18 -13.59 -23.37
C GLU A 490 -6.46 -14.41 -23.49
N LYS A 491 -7.16 -14.28 -24.62
CA LYS A 491 -8.44 -14.96 -24.84
C LYS A 491 -8.27 -16.45 -25.14
N ILE A 492 -7.19 -16.82 -25.83
CA ILE A 492 -6.87 -18.18 -26.24
C ILE A 492 -5.55 -18.57 -25.59
N THR A 493 -5.61 -19.51 -24.65
CA THR A 493 -4.44 -20.06 -23.95
C THR A 493 -4.60 -21.57 -23.82
N PHE A 494 -3.49 -22.30 -23.63
CA PHE A 494 -3.55 -23.75 -23.43
C PHE A 494 -4.52 -24.18 -22.30
N PRO A 495 -4.50 -23.58 -21.09
CA PRO A 495 -5.46 -23.91 -20.04
C PRO A 495 -6.92 -23.71 -20.46
N LYS A 496 -7.21 -22.61 -21.17
CA LYS A 496 -8.56 -22.31 -21.67
C LYS A 496 -9.00 -23.33 -22.71
N MET A 497 -8.14 -23.65 -23.68
CA MET A 497 -8.46 -24.64 -24.71
C MET A 497 -8.76 -26.01 -24.10
N VAL A 498 -7.90 -26.51 -23.20
CA VAL A 498 -8.11 -27.81 -22.53
C VAL A 498 -9.47 -27.86 -21.83
N ILE A 499 -9.81 -26.80 -21.10
CA ILE A 499 -11.05 -26.74 -20.32
C ILE A 499 -12.27 -26.63 -21.23
N TRP A 500 -12.25 -25.75 -22.22
CA TRP A 500 -13.39 -25.56 -23.13
C TRP A 500 -13.59 -26.74 -24.09
N SER A 501 -12.51 -27.38 -24.55
CA SER A 501 -12.61 -28.64 -25.32
C SER A 501 -13.21 -29.75 -24.46
N SER A 502 -12.79 -29.88 -23.19
CA SER A 502 -13.37 -30.86 -22.26
C SER A 502 -14.86 -30.57 -22.00
N ALA A 503 -15.22 -29.30 -21.80
CA ALA A 503 -16.61 -28.86 -21.66
C ALA A 503 -17.47 -29.27 -22.85
N PHE A 504 -16.97 -28.97 -24.05
CA PHE A 504 -17.63 -29.27 -25.32
C PHE A 504 -17.84 -30.77 -25.49
N ILE A 505 -16.82 -31.59 -25.21
CA ILE A 505 -16.92 -33.05 -25.27
C ILE A 505 -18.00 -33.56 -24.31
N VAL A 506 -18.05 -33.07 -23.08
CA VAL A 506 -19.09 -33.46 -22.09
C VAL A 506 -20.49 -33.10 -22.57
N VAL A 507 -20.67 -31.91 -23.15
CA VAL A 507 -21.96 -31.51 -23.74
C VAL A 507 -22.35 -32.42 -24.89
N VAL A 508 -21.43 -32.69 -25.83
CA VAL A 508 -21.68 -33.58 -26.97
C VAL A 508 -22.05 -34.99 -26.51
N ILE A 509 -21.31 -35.56 -25.56
CA ILE A 509 -21.62 -36.88 -24.98
C ILE A 509 -23.00 -36.86 -24.31
N SER A 510 -23.30 -35.80 -23.53
CA SER A 510 -24.59 -35.65 -22.85
C SER A 510 -25.75 -35.58 -23.86
N LEU A 511 -25.59 -34.82 -24.94
CA LEU A 511 -26.56 -34.74 -26.04
C LEU A 511 -26.75 -36.10 -26.72
N ILE A 512 -25.68 -36.85 -26.96
CA ILE A 512 -25.75 -38.22 -27.51
C ILE A 512 -26.50 -39.16 -26.56
N VAL A 513 -26.22 -39.11 -25.25
CA VAL A 513 -26.89 -39.93 -24.24
C VAL A 513 -28.38 -39.59 -24.13
N ILE A 514 -28.72 -38.30 -24.08
CA ILE A 514 -30.11 -37.81 -24.05
C ILE A 514 -30.84 -38.27 -25.32
N ARG A 515 -30.21 -38.13 -26.50
CA ARG A 515 -30.79 -38.59 -27.78
C ARG A 515 -31.08 -40.08 -27.75
N ARG A 516 -30.13 -40.92 -27.28
CA ARG A 516 -30.31 -42.37 -27.18
C ARG A 516 -31.45 -42.75 -26.22
N ARG A 517 -31.63 -42.02 -25.12
CA ARG A 517 -32.69 -42.29 -24.13
C ARG A 517 -34.07 -41.79 -24.55
N THR A 518 -34.16 -40.68 -25.28
CA THR A 518 -35.45 -40.01 -25.54
C THR A 518 -36.14 -40.42 -26.84
N LYS A 519 -35.45 -41.08 -27.80
CA LYS A 519 -35.99 -41.53 -29.10
C LYS A 519 -36.80 -40.48 -29.90
N LYS A 520 -36.75 -39.18 -29.55
CA LYS A 520 -37.48 -38.11 -30.25
C LYS A 520 -36.57 -37.41 -31.26
N PRO A 521 -37.02 -37.15 -32.50
CA PRO A 521 -36.26 -36.35 -33.46
C PRO A 521 -36.19 -34.88 -33.00
N LEU A 522 -35.04 -34.23 -33.24
CA LEU A 522 -34.88 -32.79 -33.05
C LEU A 522 -35.79 -32.07 -34.06
N LYS A 523 -36.82 -31.37 -33.58
CA LYS A 523 -37.47 -30.33 -34.37
C LYS A 523 -36.61 -29.08 -34.23
N PHE A 524 -35.91 -28.73 -35.32
CA PHE A 524 -35.23 -27.45 -35.46
C PHE A 524 -36.24 -26.34 -35.72
#